data_AF-A0A8S4PX34-F1
#
_entry.id   AF-A0A8S4PX34-F1
#
_cell.length_a   1.000
_cell.length_b   1.000
_cell.length_c   1.000
_cell.angle_alpha   90.00
_cell.angle_beta   90.00
_cell.angle_gamma   90.00
#
_symmetry.space_group_name_H-M   'P 1'
#
loop_
_entity.id
_entity.type
_entity.pdbx_description
1 polymer ?
#
loop_
_entity_poly.entity_id
_entity_poly.type
_entity_poly.pdbx_seq_one_letter_code
_entity_poly.pdbx_strand_id
1 'polypeptide(L)'
;MPRKYNARNKKPGWSDDDMRRALELIGNGQSVRSTARQTGIPLTTLHDHKSGKIEIGARRGRQPALPRDVEEEIISKTIKAAKSGFGISRFQLQHKAGRVAKALKLSTPFLKDNRGNMVAGRVSLSCLTCLLSYFT
;
A
#
# COMPACT_ATOMS: atom_id res chain seq x y z
N MET A 1 -14.45 6.07 34.55
CA MET A 1 -14.14 4.69 34.10
C MET A 1 -13.07 4.76 33.02
N PRO A 2 -12.01 3.93 33.05
CA PRO A 2 -10.98 3.92 32.01
C PRO A 2 -11.60 3.53 30.66
N ARG A 3 -11.35 4.32 29.62
CA ARG A 3 -11.84 4.03 28.26
C ARG A 3 -11.10 2.82 27.69
N LYS A 4 -11.80 1.71 27.49
CA LYS A 4 -11.24 0.51 26.82
C LYS A 4 -10.98 0.82 25.35
N TYR A 5 -9.72 0.76 24.92
CA TYR A 5 -9.34 1.01 23.53
C TYR A 5 -9.55 -0.25 22.67
N ASN A 6 -10.41 -0.17 21.67
CA ASN A 6 -10.54 -1.21 20.65
C ASN A 6 -9.48 -0.98 19.56
N ALA A 7 -8.58 -1.94 19.37
CA ALA A 7 -7.57 -1.88 18.33
C ALA A 7 -8.23 -1.84 16.93
N ARG A 8 -8.03 -0.74 16.21
CA ARG A 8 -8.62 -0.49 14.87
C ARG A 8 -8.09 -1.41 13.76
N ASN A 9 -7.03 -2.18 14.02
CA ASN A 9 -6.28 -2.94 13.02
C ASN A 9 -6.42 -4.46 13.19
N LYS A 10 -7.64 -4.98 13.34
CA LYS A 10 -7.83 -6.43 13.38
C LYS A 10 -7.63 -7.02 11.98
N LYS A 11 -6.90 -8.13 11.87
CA LYS A 11 -6.84 -8.91 10.62
C LYS A 11 -8.25 -9.41 10.30
N PRO A 12 -8.66 -9.47 9.01
CA PRO A 12 -9.90 -10.09 8.64
C PRO A 12 -9.83 -11.55 9.06
N GLY A 13 -10.99 -12.13 9.36
CA GLY A 13 -11.09 -13.54 9.66
C GLY A 13 -11.07 -14.44 8.42
N TRP A 14 -10.84 -13.89 7.23
CA TRP A 14 -10.88 -14.62 5.95
C TRP A 14 -9.51 -14.65 5.27
N SER A 15 -9.23 -15.76 4.60
CA SER A 15 -8.02 -15.95 3.78
C SER A 15 -8.22 -15.45 2.34
N ASP A 16 -7.13 -15.30 1.60
CA ASP A 16 -7.19 -14.98 0.16
C ASP A 16 -7.85 -16.11 -0.64
N ASP A 17 -7.73 -17.37 -0.19
CA ASP A 17 -8.36 -18.53 -0.82
C ASP A 17 -9.89 -18.53 -0.65
N ASP A 18 -10.38 -18.10 0.52
CA ASP A 18 -11.82 -17.91 0.74
C ASP A 18 -12.39 -16.82 -0.18
N MET A 19 -11.59 -15.77 -0.45
CA MET A 19 -11.97 -14.71 -1.38
C MET A 19 -12.07 -15.22 -2.82
N ARG A 20 -11.11 -16.04 -3.26
CA ARG A 20 -11.14 -16.69 -4.60
C ARG A 20 -12.38 -17.56 -4.74
N ARG A 21 -12.64 -18.43 -3.77
CA ARG A 21 -13.83 -19.29 -3.74
C ARG A 21 -15.12 -18.46 -3.79
N ALA A 22 -15.19 -17.36 -3.06
CA ALA A 22 -16.35 -16.47 -3.08
C ALA A 22 -16.58 -15.85 -4.48
N LEU A 23 -15.52 -15.40 -5.14
CA LEU A 23 -15.61 -14.80 -6.47
C LEU A 23 -16.01 -15.83 -7.55
N GLU A 24 -15.52 -17.07 -7.46
CA GLU A 24 -15.93 -18.18 -8.32
C GLU A 24 -17.44 -18.47 -8.18
N LEU A 25 -17.96 -18.56 -6.95
CA LEU A 25 -19.39 -18.78 -6.70
C LEU A 25 -20.25 -17.66 -7.29
N ILE A 26 -19.79 -16.41 -7.19
CA ILE A 26 -20.47 -15.25 -7.79
C ILE A 26 -20.41 -15.32 -9.32
N GLY A 27 -19.26 -15.73 -9.89
CA GLY A 27 -19.09 -15.96 -11.32
C GLY A 27 -20.03 -17.05 -11.87
N ASN A 28 -20.30 -18.07 -11.07
CA ASN A 28 -21.25 -19.15 -11.35
C ASN A 28 -22.73 -18.72 -11.21
N GLY A 29 -23.01 -17.44 -10.95
CA GLY A 29 -24.37 -16.89 -10.90
C GLY A 29 -24.99 -16.83 -9.50
N GLN A 30 -24.26 -17.15 -8.43
CA GLN A 30 -24.79 -16.93 -7.07
C GLN A 30 -24.88 -15.45 -6.72
N SER A 31 -25.88 -15.10 -5.90
CA SER A 31 -26.01 -13.74 -5.39
C SER A 31 -24.89 -13.40 -4.42
N VAL A 32 -24.39 -12.17 -4.46
CA VAL A 32 -23.31 -11.70 -3.56
C VAL A 32 -23.72 -11.86 -2.08
N ARG A 33 -25.01 -11.68 -1.77
CA ARG A 33 -25.56 -11.83 -0.42
C ARG A 33 -25.61 -13.28 0.06
N SER A 34 -25.92 -14.25 -0.81
CA SER A 34 -25.85 -15.67 -0.44
C SER A 34 -24.42 -16.11 -0.22
N THR A 35 -23.50 -15.69 -1.09
CA THR A 35 -22.09 -16.05 -0.99
C THR A 35 -21.42 -15.46 0.26
N ALA A 36 -21.80 -14.24 0.66
CA ALA A 36 -21.34 -13.62 1.92
C ALA A 36 -21.72 -14.46 3.15
N ARG A 37 -22.93 -15.02 3.18
CA ARG A 37 -23.39 -15.88 4.29
C ARG A 37 -22.65 -17.22 4.33
N GLN A 38 -22.33 -17.78 3.16
CA GLN A 38 -21.62 -19.06 3.06
C GLN A 38 -20.14 -18.95 3.43
N THR A 39 -19.48 -17.88 2.99
CA THR A 39 -18.03 -17.69 3.15
C THR A 39 -17.66 -16.91 4.42
N GLY A 40 -18.62 -16.25 5.06
CA GLY A 40 -18.38 -15.38 6.22
C GLY A 40 -17.69 -14.06 5.88
N ILE A 41 -17.52 -13.73 4.59
CA ILE A 41 -16.93 -12.47 4.13
C ILE A 41 -18.02 -11.40 4.09
N PRO A 42 -17.77 -10.18 4.62
CA PRO A 42 -18.73 -9.09 4.56
C PRO A 42 -19.17 -8.75 3.12
N LEU A 43 -20.45 -8.44 2.96
CA LEU A 43 -21.06 -8.10 1.67
C LEU A 43 -20.31 -6.95 0.96
N THR A 44 -19.96 -5.90 1.71
CA THR A 44 -19.26 -4.73 1.17
C THR A 44 -17.88 -5.08 0.63
N THR A 45 -17.16 -5.95 1.33
CA THR A 45 -15.84 -6.45 0.91
C THR A 45 -15.95 -7.24 -0.39
N LEU A 46 -16.93 -8.14 -0.51
CA LEU A 46 -17.17 -8.88 -1.76
C LEU A 46 -17.53 -7.94 -2.92
N HIS A 47 -18.32 -6.89 -2.67
CA HIS A 47 -18.63 -5.89 -3.69
C HIS A 47 -17.41 -5.09 -4.15
N ASP A 48 -16.54 -4.67 -3.22
CA ASP A 48 -15.31 -3.94 -3.56
C ASP A 48 -14.37 -4.80 -4.43
N HIS A 49 -14.23 -6.09 -4.12
CA HIS A 49 -13.45 -7.03 -4.93
C HIS A 49 -14.11 -7.35 -6.27
N LYS A 50 -15.43 -7.59 -6.29
CA LYS A 50 -16.19 -7.84 -7.54
C LYS A 50 -16.09 -6.64 -8.49
N SER A 51 -16.15 -5.43 -7.96
CA SER A 51 -16.05 -4.20 -8.76
C SER A 51 -14.64 -3.92 -9.28
N GLY A 52 -13.64 -4.71 -8.87
CA GLY A 52 -12.23 -4.51 -9.23
C GLY A 52 -11.60 -3.30 -8.53
N LYS A 53 -12.26 -2.71 -7.53
CA LYS A 53 -11.71 -1.59 -6.76
C LYS A 53 -10.52 -2.03 -5.90
N ILE A 54 -10.51 -3.28 -5.48
CA ILE A 54 -9.47 -3.88 -4.65
C ILE A 54 -9.08 -5.24 -5.25
N GLU A 55 -7.80 -5.40 -5.59
CA GLU A 55 -7.25 -6.68 -6.02
C GLU A 55 -7.13 -7.67 -4.85
N ILE A 56 -7.16 -8.97 -5.14
CA ILE A 56 -7.00 -10.03 -4.14
C ILE A 56 -5.57 -9.96 -3.58
N GLY A 57 -5.41 -9.95 -2.26
CA GLY A 57 -4.10 -9.80 -1.62
C GLY A 57 -3.55 -8.36 -1.61
N ALA A 58 -4.33 -7.37 -2.05
CA ALA A 58 -3.91 -5.97 -1.98
C ALA A 58 -3.60 -5.55 -0.54
N ARG A 59 -2.53 -4.76 -0.37
CA ARG A 59 -2.17 -4.21 0.94
C ARG A 59 -3.26 -3.27 1.43
N ARG A 60 -3.58 -3.37 2.73
CA ARG A 60 -4.55 -2.47 3.36
C ARG A 60 -3.97 -1.08 3.54
N GLY A 61 -4.80 -0.08 3.29
CA GLY A 61 -4.44 1.33 3.45
C GLY A 61 -4.38 2.05 2.11
N ARG A 62 -3.66 3.17 2.09
CA ARG A 62 -3.48 3.97 0.88
C ARG A 62 -2.59 3.20 -0.09
N GLN A 63 -2.95 3.21 -1.36
CA GLN A 63 -2.11 2.68 -2.41
C GLN A 63 -0.80 3.48 -2.50
N PRO A 64 0.32 2.84 -2.88
CA PRO A 64 1.60 3.51 -3.06
C PRO A 64 1.48 4.58 -4.15
N ALA A 65 2.23 5.69 -3.98
CA ALA A 65 2.20 6.82 -4.91
C ALA A 65 3.04 6.57 -6.18
N LEU A 66 4.00 5.64 -6.11
CA LEU A 66 4.81 5.20 -7.23
C LEU A 66 4.38 3.80 -7.65
N PRO A 67 4.41 3.48 -8.95
CA PRO A 67 4.20 2.11 -9.42
C PRO A 67 5.37 1.22 -8.96
N ARG A 68 5.07 -0.06 -8.72
CA ARG A 68 6.00 -1.02 -8.13
C ARG A 68 7.30 -1.16 -8.92
N ASP A 69 7.22 -1.19 -10.25
CA ASP A 69 8.37 -1.33 -11.14
C ASP A 69 9.39 -0.21 -10.94
N VAL A 70 8.90 1.02 -10.75
CA VAL A 70 9.72 2.21 -10.53
C VAL A 70 10.32 2.19 -9.12
N GLU A 71 9.57 1.73 -8.11
CA GLU A 71 10.10 1.54 -6.76
C GLU A 71 11.25 0.53 -6.75
N GLU A 72 11.09 -0.60 -7.45
CA GLU A 72 12.12 -1.64 -7.57
C GLU A 72 13.38 -1.12 -8.26
N GLU A 73 13.23 -0.30 -9.31
CA GLU A 73 14.36 0.35 -9.98
C GLU A 73 15.09 1.32 -9.03
N ILE A 74 14.37 2.16 -8.29
CA ILE A 74 14.95 3.07 -7.30
C ILE A 74 15.72 2.27 -6.26
N ILE A 75 15.10 1.23 -5.68
CA ILE A 75 15.67 0.36 -4.66
C ILE A 75 16.96 -0.29 -5.17
N SER A 76 16.93 -0.91 -6.35
CA SER A 76 18.10 -1.58 -6.94
C SER A 76 19.28 -0.63 -7.11
N LYS A 77 19.03 0.61 -7.54
CA LYS A 77 20.05 1.65 -7.70
C LYS A 77 20.62 2.10 -6.35
N THR A 78 19.78 2.24 -5.33
CA THR A 78 20.24 2.55 -3.96
C THR A 78 21.12 1.44 -3.39
N ILE A 79 20.72 0.17 -3.55
CA ILE A 79 21.49 -0.97 -3.07
C ILE A 79 22.82 -1.06 -3.80
N LYS A 80 22.85 -0.88 -5.12
CA LYS A 80 24.08 -0.85 -5.91
C LYS A 80 25.03 0.26 -5.43
N ALA A 81 24.53 1.48 -5.25
CA ALA A 81 25.33 2.59 -4.73
C ALA A 81 25.89 2.31 -3.34
N ALA A 82 25.06 1.77 -2.44
CA ALA A 82 25.48 1.40 -1.08
C ALA A 82 26.58 0.33 -1.09
N LYS A 83 26.44 -0.71 -1.94
CA LYS A 83 27.47 -1.74 -2.13
C LYS A 83 28.78 -1.19 -2.69
N SER A 84 28.72 -0.15 -3.52
CA SER A 84 29.89 0.55 -4.04
C SER A 84 30.53 1.53 -3.05
N GLY A 85 30.06 1.57 -1.79
CA GLY A 85 30.60 2.45 -0.74
C GLY A 85 29.95 3.84 -0.67
N PHE A 86 28.90 4.09 -1.46
CA PHE A 86 28.16 5.35 -1.44
C PHE A 86 26.82 5.18 -0.73
N GLY A 87 26.80 5.43 0.57
CA GLY A 87 25.57 5.49 1.35
C GLY A 87 24.69 6.68 0.93
N ILE A 88 23.40 6.43 0.70
CA ILE A 88 22.43 7.48 0.29
C ILE A 88 21.60 7.89 1.51
N SER A 89 21.52 9.19 1.77
CA SER A 89 20.68 9.74 2.84
C SER A 89 19.18 9.63 2.48
N ARG A 90 18.33 9.47 3.51
CA ARG A 90 16.86 9.50 3.37
C ARG A 90 16.39 10.72 2.57
N PHE A 91 16.98 11.89 2.81
CA PHE A 91 16.61 13.13 2.11
C PHE A 91 16.92 13.04 0.62
N GLN A 92 18.12 12.57 0.27
CA GLN A 92 18.54 12.36 -1.12
C GLN A 92 17.64 11.34 -1.83
N LEU A 93 17.26 10.27 -1.13
CA LEU A 93 16.34 9.26 -1.65
C LEU A 93 14.95 9.85 -1.93
N GLN A 94 14.42 10.66 -1.02
CA GLN A 94 13.15 11.37 -1.21
C GLN A 94 13.21 12.34 -2.39
N HIS A 95 14.28 13.11 -2.54
CA HIS A 95 14.47 13.98 -3.71
C HIS A 95 14.54 13.20 -5.02
N LYS A 96 15.25 12.07 -5.03
CA LYS A 96 15.36 11.21 -6.20
C LYS A 96 13.98 10.64 -6.58
N ALA A 97 13.23 10.11 -5.61
CA ALA A 97 11.86 9.63 -5.81
C ALA A 97 10.95 10.74 -6.31
N GLY A 98 11.07 11.96 -5.76
CA GLY A 98 10.32 13.12 -6.22
C GLY A 98 10.64 13.51 -7.67
N ARG A 99 11.92 13.54 -8.05
CA ARG A 99 12.31 13.81 -9.45
C ARG A 99 11.71 12.79 -10.42
N VAL A 100 11.75 11.50 -10.06
CA VAL A 100 11.18 10.42 -10.85
C VAL A 100 9.66 10.58 -10.97
N ALA A 101 8.96 10.81 -9.86
CA ALA A 101 7.51 11.06 -9.87
C ALA A 101 7.11 12.25 -10.77
N LYS A 102 7.89 13.33 -10.72
CA LYS A 102 7.66 14.51 -11.58
C LYS A 102 7.92 14.19 -13.06
N ALA A 103 8.98 13.44 -13.37
CA ALA A 103 9.30 13.03 -14.74
C ALA A 103 8.20 12.14 -15.33
N LEU A 104 7.67 11.21 -14.53
CA LEU A 104 6.58 10.31 -14.90
C LEU A 104 5.19 10.97 -14.83
N LYS A 105 5.10 12.24 -14.43
CA LYS A 105 3.85 13.01 -14.27
C LYS A 105 2.80 12.28 -13.40
N LEU A 106 3.27 11.58 -12.36
CA LEU A 106 2.40 10.83 -11.46
C LEU A 106 1.61 11.76 -10.53
N SER A 107 0.35 11.43 -10.26
CA SER A 107 -0.47 12.11 -9.26
C SER A 107 -0.03 11.68 -7.87
N THR A 108 0.98 12.37 -7.33
CA THR A 108 1.51 12.08 -6.00
C THR A 108 0.95 13.04 -4.95
N PRO A 109 0.70 12.58 -3.70
CA PRO A 109 0.28 13.44 -2.60
C PRO A 109 1.42 14.28 -1.99
N PHE A 110 2.61 14.30 -2.62
CA PHE A 110 3.76 15.06 -2.14
C PHE A 110 3.52 16.56 -2.32
N LEU A 111 3.79 17.33 -1.28
CA LEU A 111 3.66 18.79 -1.33
C LEU A 111 4.96 19.37 -1.90
N LYS A 112 4.85 20.46 -2.66
CA LYS A 112 6.02 21.24 -3.06
C LYS A 112 6.46 22.11 -1.87
N ASP A 113 7.74 22.08 -1.52
CA ASP A 113 8.32 23.07 -0.63
C ASP A 113 8.52 24.41 -1.35
N ASN A 114 8.93 25.44 -0.59
CA ASN A 114 9.20 26.78 -1.11
C ASN A 114 10.38 26.81 -2.12
N ARG A 115 11.18 25.75 -2.21
CA ARG A 115 12.31 25.60 -3.15
C ARG A 115 11.90 24.79 -4.39
N GLY A 116 10.62 24.44 -4.53
CA GLY A 116 10.08 23.68 -5.65
C GLY A 116 10.37 22.18 -5.60
N ASN A 117 10.94 21.68 -4.50
CA ASN A 117 11.20 20.25 -4.30
C ASN A 117 9.96 19.55 -3.76
N MET A 118 9.77 18.31 -4.19
CA MET A 118 8.69 17.47 -3.63
C MET A 118 9.15 16.91 -2.29
N VAL A 119 8.50 17.38 -1.24
CA VAL A 119 8.69 16.88 0.12
C VAL A 119 7.46 16.06 0.46
N ALA A 120 7.64 14.93 1.13
CA ALA A 120 6.51 14.30 1.80
C ALA A 120 5.86 15.39 2.66
N GLY A 121 4.58 15.69 2.44
CA GLY A 121 3.84 16.62 3.31
C GLY A 121 3.89 16.13 4.77
N ARG A 122 3.08 16.66 5.68
CA ARG A 122 2.84 15.99 6.98
C ARG A 122 2.15 14.62 6.74
N VAL A 123 2.86 13.67 6.16
CA VAL A 123 2.53 12.28 6.03
C VAL A 123 2.89 11.69 7.38
N SER A 124 1.90 11.14 8.06
CA SER A 124 2.06 10.44 9.33
C SER A 124 3.36 9.63 9.31
N LEU A 125 4.23 9.88 10.28
CA LEU A 125 5.55 9.27 10.48
C LEU A 125 5.55 7.72 10.59
N SER A 126 4.41 7.07 10.37
CA SER A 126 4.21 5.62 10.46
C SER A 126 4.86 4.80 9.35
N CYS A 127 5.27 5.40 8.21
CA CYS A 127 5.83 4.63 7.09
C CYS A 127 7.36 4.52 7.10
N LEU A 128 8.07 5.42 7.82
CA LEU A 128 9.53 5.41 7.86
C LEU A 128 10.12 4.67 9.06
N THR A 129 9.34 4.46 10.12
CA THR A 129 9.76 3.63 11.26
C THR A 129 9.74 2.14 10.93
N CYS A 130 8.97 1.69 9.93
CA CYS A 130 8.88 0.28 9.53
C CYS A 130 10.09 -0.19 8.68
N LEU A 131 10.83 0.72 8.05
CA LEU A 131 12.04 0.38 7.29
C LEU A 131 13.29 0.29 8.16
N LEU A 132 13.28 0.90 9.36
CA LEU A 132 14.39 0.81 10.32
C LEU A 132 14.39 -0.49 11.14
N SER A 133 13.26 -1.19 11.21
CA SER A 133 13.14 -2.50 11.88
C SER A 133 13.54 -3.70 11.00
N TYR A 134 13.93 -3.48 9.75
CA TYR A 134 14.51 -4.51 8.87
C TYR A 134 16.04 -4.51 8.86
N PHE A 135 16.67 -3.57 9.58
CA PHE A 135 18.13 -3.39 9.65
C PHE A 135 18.71 -3.63 11.06
N THR A 136 17.92 -4.22 11.96
CA THR A 136 18.35 -4.73 13.27
C THR A 136 17.89 -6.17 13.43
#